data_AF-A0A0K0XV80-F1
#
_entry.id   AF-A0A0K0XV80-F1
#
_cell.length_a   1.000
_cell.length_b   1.000
_cell.length_c   1.000
_cell.angle_alpha   90.00
_cell.angle_beta   90.00
_cell.angle_gamma   90.00
#
_symmetry.space_group_name_H-M   'P 1'
#
loop_
_entity.id
_entity.type
_entity.pdbx_description
1 polymer ?
#
loop_
_entity_poly.entity_id
_entity_poly.type
_entity_poly.pdbx_seq_one_letter_code
_entity_poly.pdbx_strand_id
1 'polypeptide(L)'
;MTWTDRPRRTIDTLAPVETPDGIELPLNPAGPIPRGGAWLLDLVIRAALLFALGWLLAWLQAVGLAVMLLAWFLINWWYPVLFEVLSHGATPGKRVARLKVMMQDGTPISWGASIVRNLVRQVDFLPLFYTTGLIAMLSNARFQRLGDLAAGTVVIRTGREANGRGSLPEGPAEPVPIALNADEQRTILDLAERSVRLNPERAADLCNQLSPLTGLDGSAGVARVQAWARALRGGQP
;
A
#
# COMPACT_ATOMS: atom_id res chain seq x y z
N MET A 1 -4.34 40.75 -13.59
CA MET A 1 -3.56 39.74 -14.37
C MET A 1 -2.91 38.81 -13.36
N THR A 2 -3.61 37.72 -13.03
CA THR A 2 -3.38 36.88 -11.85
C THR A 2 -2.25 35.89 -12.13
N TRP A 3 -1.15 36.04 -11.40
CA TRP A 3 -0.07 35.07 -11.38
C TRP A 3 -0.58 33.78 -10.75
N THR A 4 -0.41 32.70 -11.51
CA THR A 4 -0.89 31.36 -11.25
C THR A 4 -0.36 30.80 -9.93
N ASP A 5 -1.28 30.51 -9.02
CA ASP A 5 -1.06 29.59 -7.90
C ASP A 5 -0.90 28.17 -8.48
N ARG A 6 0.30 27.85 -8.96
CA ARG A 6 0.64 26.45 -9.24
C ARG A 6 0.90 25.80 -7.89
N PRO A 7 0.14 24.78 -7.47
CA PRO A 7 0.41 24.08 -6.22
C PRO A 7 1.86 23.63 -6.25
N ARG A 8 2.64 24.08 -5.26
CA ARG A 8 4.05 23.71 -5.11
C ARG A 8 4.12 22.19 -5.11
N ARG A 9 4.70 21.61 -6.16
CA ARG A 9 5.03 20.19 -6.23
C ARG A 9 5.98 19.93 -5.06
N THR A 10 5.45 19.48 -3.93
CA THR A 10 6.25 19.06 -2.78
C THR A 10 7.22 18.00 -3.29
N ILE A 11 8.46 18.00 -2.77
CA ILE A 11 9.46 16.95 -3.06
C ILE A 11 9.05 15.70 -2.27
N ASP A 12 7.81 15.29 -2.45
CA ASP A 12 7.22 14.13 -1.83
C ASP A 12 7.02 13.10 -2.91
N THR A 13 7.44 11.87 -2.62
CA THR A 13 7.35 10.73 -3.54
C THR A 13 5.96 10.10 -3.54
N LEU A 14 4.97 10.72 -2.89
CA LEU A 14 3.59 10.26 -2.89
C LEU A 14 3.04 10.25 -4.32
N ALA A 15 2.71 9.05 -4.79
CA ALA A 15 2.01 8.84 -6.04
C ALA A 15 0.51 8.65 -5.72
N PRO A 16 -0.35 9.65 -6.01
CA PRO A 16 -1.78 9.47 -5.85
C PRO A 16 -2.25 8.39 -6.83
N VAL A 17 -2.95 7.39 -6.31
CA VAL A 17 -3.57 6.33 -7.08
C VAL A 17 -5.03 6.24 -6.65
N GLU A 18 -5.91 6.30 -7.64
CA GLU A 18 -7.32 5.98 -7.45
C GLU A 18 -7.46 4.46 -7.31
N THR A 19 -7.94 4.00 -6.16
CA THR A 19 -8.33 2.61 -6.00
C THR A 19 -9.66 2.33 -6.70
N PRO A 20 -9.99 1.05 -6.98
CA PRO A 20 -11.31 0.68 -7.51
C PRO A 20 -12.49 1.14 -6.63
N ASP A 21 -12.23 1.39 -5.34
CA ASP A 21 -13.20 1.91 -4.39
C ASP A 21 -13.39 3.44 -4.46
N GLY A 22 -12.71 4.11 -5.40
CA GLY A 22 -12.72 5.57 -5.57
C GLY A 22 -12.02 6.31 -4.44
N ILE A 23 -11.03 5.69 -3.77
CA ILE A 23 -10.24 6.33 -2.72
C ILE A 23 -8.90 6.74 -3.32
N GLU A 24 -8.54 8.01 -3.22
CA GLU A 24 -7.19 8.46 -3.55
C GLU A 24 -6.24 8.03 -2.43
N LEU A 25 -5.48 6.95 -2.67
CA LEU A 25 -4.44 6.53 -1.75
C LEU A 25 -3.11 7.14 -2.17
N PRO A 26 -2.48 7.99 -1.34
CA PRO A 26 -1.12 8.42 -1.59
C PRO A 26 -0.19 7.23 -1.34
N LEU A 27 0.17 6.53 -2.41
CA LEU A 27 1.13 5.43 -2.35
C LEU A 27 2.51 6.03 -2.12
N ASN A 28 3.25 5.53 -1.14
CA ASN A 28 4.64 5.91 -0.89
C ASN A 28 5.57 4.84 -1.48
N PRO A 29 6.07 5.01 -2.72
CA PRO A 29 6.88 4.01 -3.39
C PRO A 29 8.21 3.82 -2.66
N ALA A 30 8.61 2.56 -2.48
CA ALA A 30 9.82 2.23 -1.76
C ALA A 30 11.05 2.33 -2.68
N GLY A 31 11.99 3.20 -2.31
CA GLY A 31 13.28 3.31 -3.00
C GLY A 31 14.17 2.04 -2.93
N PRO A 32 15.33 2.06 -3.61
CA PRO A 32 16.19 0.89 -3.77
C PRO A 32 16.77 0.34 -2.46
N ILE A 33 17.14 1.21 -1.51
CA ILE A 33 17.80 0.83 -0.25
C ILE A 33 16.94 -0.10 0.63
N PRO A 34 15.70 0.26 1.04
CA PRO A 34 14.88 -0.64 1.83
C PRO A 34 14.53 -1.94 1.09
N ARG A 35 14.40 -1.89 -0.24
CA ARG A 35 14.22 -3.08 -1.09
C ARG A 35 15.45 -3.99 -1.08
N GLY A 36 16.65 -3.42 -1.05
CA GLY A 36 17.92 -4.13 -0.92
C GLY A 36 18.06 -4.82 0.43
N GLY A 37 17.74 -4.11 1.53
CA GLY A 37 17.72 -4.69 2.88
C GLY A 37 16.72 -5.85 3.01
N ALA A 38 15.51 -5.69 2.47
CA ALA A 38 14.53 -6.78 2.42
C ALA A 38 15.03 -8.00 1.65
N TRP A 39 15.71 -7.78 0.51
CA TRP A 39 16.31 -8.86 -0.29
C TRP A 39 17.44 -9.58 0.46
N LEU A 40 18.31 -8.85 1.16
CA LEU A 40 19.37 -9.44 1.98
C LEU A 40 18.81 -10.32 3.09
N LEU A 41 17.75 -9.86 3.77
CA LEU A 41 17.10 -10.65 4.81
C LEU A 41 16.44 -11.91 4.25
N ASP A 42 15.73 -11.81 3.12
CA ASP A 42 15.19 -12.97 2.42
C ASP A 42 16.29 -13.94 1.95
N LEU A 43 17.46 -13.42 1.53
CA LEU A 43 18.62 -14.24 1.15
C LEU A 43 19.14 -15.04 2.34
N VAL A 44 19.30 -14.42 3.51
CA VAL A 44 19.72 -15.11 4.75
C VAL A 44 18.74 -16.21 5.13
N ILE A 45 17.43 -15.94 5.05
CA ILE A 45 16.39 -16.94 5.35
C ILE A 45 16.48 -18.14 4.40
N ARG A 46 16.60 -17.90 3.10
CA ARG A 46 16.71 -18.97 2.10
C ARG A 46 18.01 -19.77 2.27
N ALA A 47 19.12 -19.09 2.54
CA ALA A 47 20.41 -19.73 2.79
C ALA A 47 20.36 -20.61 4.04
N ALA A 48 19.74 -20.14 5.13
CA ALA A 48 19.56 -20.94 6.35
C ALA A 48 18.69 -22.18 6.11
N LEU A 49 17.59 -22.05 5.35
CA LEU A 49 16.73 -23.18 4.98
C LEU A 49 17.48 -24.23 4.15
N LEU A 50 18.23 -23.79 3.13
CA LEU A 50 19.02 -24.69 2.29
C LEU A 50 20.17 -25.33 3.07
N PHE A 51 20.82 -24.58 3.95
CA PHE A 51 21.89 -25.11 4.80
C PHE A 51 21.36 -26.19 5.76
N ALA A 52 20.24 -25.93 6.45
CA ALA A 52 19.62 -26.90 7.33
C ALA A 52 19.18 -28.17 6.59
N LEU A 53 18.59 -28.00 5.40
CA LEU A 53 18.23 -29.13 4.53
C LEU A 53 19.48 -29.90 4.09
N GLY A 54 20.57 -29.20 3.76
CA GLY A 54 21.81 -29.82 3.30
C GLY A 54 22.50 -30.61 4.39
N TRP A 55 22.47 -30.08 5.60
CA TRP A 55 22.93 -30.79 6.79
C TRP A 55 22.17 -32.10 7.00
N LEU A 56 20.84 -32.09 6.85
CA LEU A 56 20.00 -33.29 6.98
C LEU A 56 20.28 -34.31 5.87
N LEU A 57 20.45 -33.84 4.63
CA LEU A 57 20.62 -34.69 3.45
C LEU A 57 22.08 -35.13 3.21
N ALA A 58 23.05 -34.65 4.00
CA ALA A 58 24.48 -34.88 3.79
C ALA A 58 24.84 -36.37 3.69
N TRP A 59 24.12 -37.22 4.43
CA TRP A 59 24.34 -38.67 4.49
C TRP A 59 23.78 -39.43 3.28
N LEU A 60 22.97 -38.79 2.43
CA LEU A 60 22.28 -39.42 1.30
C LEU A 60 23.06 -39.32 -0.03
N GLN A 61 24.28 -38.78 0.00
CA GLN A 61 25.19 -38.68 -1.16
C GLN A 61 24.49 -38.13 -2.42
N ALA A 62 24.46 -38.89 -3.53
CA ALA A 62 23.89 -38.46 -4.81
C ALA A 62 22.38 -38.14 -4.73
N VAL A 63 21.63 -38.90 -3.93
CA VAL A 63 20.20 -38.65 -3.70
C VAL A 63 20.02 -37.34 -2.94
N GLY A 64 20.86 -37.10 -1.92
CA GLY A 64 20.89 -35.85 -1.17
C GLY A 64 21.16 -34.65 -2.07
N LEU A 65 22.12 -34.76 -2.99
CA LEU A 65 22.43 -33.71 -3.97
C LEU A 65 21.25 -33.45 -4.92
N ALA A 66 20.59 -34.48 -5.45
CA ALA A 66 19.44 -34.33 -6.33
C ALA A 66 18.28 -33.58 -5.64
N VAL A 67 17.95 -33.99 -4.41
CA VAL A 67 16.93 -33.34 -3.60
C VAL A 67 17.33 -31.90 -3.25
N MET A 68 18.62 -31.67 -2.96
CA MET A 68 19.14 -30.33 -2.69
C MET A 68 18.99 -29.40 -3.89
N LEU A 69 19.33 -29.86 -5.10
CA LEU A 69 19.20 -29.07 -6.33
C LEU A 69 17.73 -28.74 -6.63
N LEU A 70 16.83 -29.71 -6.43
CA LEU A 70 15.39 -29.49 -6.56
C LEU A 70 14.89 -28.46 -5.53
N ALA A 71 15.31 -28.58 -4.27
CA ALA A 71 14.95 -27.63 -3.23
C ALA A 71 15.50 -26.23 -3.51
N TRP A 72 16.75 -26.11 -3.98
CA TRP A 72 17.36 -24.85 -4.39
C TRP A 72 16.55 -24.18 -5.51
N PHE A 73 16.13 -24.94 -6.52
CA PHE A 73 15.25 -24.44 -7.57
C PHE A 73 13.92 -23.98 -6.99
N LEU A 74 13.22 -24.82 -6.23
CA LEU A 74 11.91 -24.48 -5.68
C LEU A 74 11.96 -23.25 -4.78
N ILE A 75 12.94 -23.17 -3.88
CA ILE A 75 13.10 -22.05 -2.95
C ILE A 75 13.46 -20.76 -3.71
N ASN A 76 14.33 -20.79 -4.73
CA ASN A 76 14.69 -19.56 -5.42
C ASN A 76 13.55 -18.98 -6.25
N TRP A 77 12.78 -19.85 -6.90
CA TRP A 77 11.72 -19.50 -7.84
C TRP A 77 10.37 -19.29 -7.16
N TRP A 78 9.95 -20.19 -6.27
CA TRP A 78 8.61 -20.17 -5.68
C TRP A 78 8.51 -19.44 -4.35
N TYR A 79 9.58 -19.36 -3.55
CA TYR A 79 9.54 -18.58 -2.30
C TYR A 79 8.98 -17.16 -2.50
N PRO A 80 9.52 -16.31 -3.41
CA PRO A 80 9.00 -14.95 -3.52
C PRO A 80 7.56 -14.93 -4.03
N VAL A 81 7.19 -15.82 -4.94
CA VAL A 81 5.84 -15.90 -5.50
C VAL A 81 4.82 -16.29 -4.42
N LEU A 82 5.09 -17.36 -3.69
CA LEU A 82 4.22 -17.89 -2.64
C LEU A 82 4.03 -16.88 -1.53
N PHE A 83 5.10 -16.26 -1.03
CA PHE A 83 4.97 -15.25 0.02
C PHE A 83 4.33 -13.94 -0.49
N GLU A 84 4.49 -13.59 -1.76
CA GLU A 84 3.81 -12.41 -2.29
C GLU A 84 2.31 -12.63 -2.42
N VAL A 85 1.88 -13.81 -2.84
CA VAL A 85 0.45 -14.08 -3.02
C VAL A 85 -0.24 -14.49 -1.71
N LEU A 86 0.33 -15.42 -0.96
CA LEU A 86 -0.28 -15.95 0.27
C LEU A 86 -0.14 -15.02 1.46
N SER A 87 0.85 -14.11 1.41
CA SER A 87 1.28 -13.33 2.55
C SER A 87 1.05 -11.83 2.38
N HIS A 88 -0.04 -11.49 1.65
CA HIS A 88 -0.53 -10.13 1.40
C HIS A 88 0.51 -9.21 0.76
N GLY A 89 1.23 -9.70 -0.25
CA GLY A 89 2.18 -8.90 -1.02
C GLY A 89 3.55 -8.72 -0.36
N ALA A 90 3.88 -9.45 0.71
CA ALA A 90 5.12 -9.24 1.44
C ALA A 90 5.82 -10.55 1.84
N THR A 91 7.08 -10.70 1.39
CA THR A 91 8.02 -11.70 1.92
C THR A 91 8.41 -11.36 3.36
N PRO A 92 8.92 -12.33 4.15
CA PRO A 92 9.39 -12.06 5.51
C PRO A 92 10.36 -10.87 5.59
N GLY A 93 11.33 -10.78 4.68
CA GLY A 93 12.26 -9.65 4.61
C GLY A 93 11.57 -8.33 4.30
N LYS A 94 10.61 -8.34 3.36
CA LYS A 94 9.79 -7.16 3.06
C LYS A 94 8.92 -6.74 4.24
N ARG A 95 8.35 -7.68 4.99
CA ARG A 95 7.55 -7.39 6.20
C ARG A 95 8.36 -6.68 7.26
N VAL A 96 9.57 -7.16 7.55
CA VAL A 96 10.48 -6.51 8.49
C VAL A 96 10.83 -5.09 8.02
N ALA A 97 11.06 -4.91 6.71
CA ALA A 97 11.30 -3.61 6.11
C ALA A 97 10.04 -2.73 5.95
N ARG A 98 8.87 -3.19 6.41
CA ARG A 98 7.55 -2.54 6.22
C ARG A 98 7.28 -2.21 4.76
N LEU A 99 7.48 -3.19 3.89
CA LEU A 99 7.25 -3.11 2.46
C LEU A 99 6.14 -4.06 2.04
N LYS A 100 5.29 -3.62 1.13
CA LYS A 100 4.24 -4.43 0.52
C LYS A 100 4.20 -4.20 -0.98
N VAL A 101 3.91 -5.26 -1.71
CA VAL A 101 3.74 -5.25 -3.14
C VAL A 101 2.26 -5.26 -3.43
N MET A 102 1.82 -4.36 -4.30
CA MET A 102 0.44 -4.24 -4.73
C MET A 102 0.41 -4.01 -6.25
N MET A 103 -0.75 -4.19 -6.84
CA MET A 103 -1.00 -3.73 -8.20
C MET A 103 -0.95 -2.19 -8.24
N GLN A 104 -0.73 -1.62 -9.44
CA GLN A 104 -0.65 -0.16 -9.59
C GLN A 104 -1.95 0.58 -9.25
N ASP A 105 -3.10 -0.10 -9.29
CA ASP A 105 -4.42 0.39 -8.88
C ASP A 105 -4.68 0.23 -7.37
N GLY A 106 -3.69 -0.24 -6.60
CA GLY A 106 -3.81 -0.46 -5.17
C GLY A 106 -4.43 -1.81 -4.77
N THR A 107 -4.84 -2.64 -5.73
CA THR A 107 -5.40 -3.97 -5.42
C THR A 107 -4.33 -4.97 -4.96
N PRO A 108 -4.72 -6.06 -4.27
CA PRO A 108 -3.80 -7.14 -3.92
C PRO A 108 -3.11 -7.73 -5.15
N ILE A 109 -1.85 -8.13 -5.01
CA ILE A 109 -1.10 -8.73 -6.11
C ILE A 109 -1.73 -10.05 -6.59
N SER A 110 -1.85 -10.20 -7.91
CA SER A 110 -2.31 -11.45 -8.54
C SER A 110 -1.18 -12.47 -8.69
N TRP A 111 -1.55 -13.74 -8.85
CA TRP A 111 -0.58 -14.82 -9.14
C TRP A 111 0.24 -14.53 -10.40
N GLY A 112 -0.42 -14.16 -11.50
CA GLY A 112 0.24 -13.86 -12.77
C GLY A 112 1.23 -12.70 -12.64
N ALA A 113 0.83 -11.59 -12.00
CA ALA A 113 1.70 -10.45 -11.78
C ALA A 113 2.92 -10.83 -10.92
N SER A 114 2.72 -11.62 -9.86
CA SER A 114 3.81 -12.11 -9.01
C SER A 114 4.80 -12.98 -9.78
N ILE A 115 4.31 -13.90 -10.62
CA ILE A 115 5.16 -14.79 -11.45
C ILE A 115 5.95 -13.98 -12.48
N VAL A 116 5.27 -13.14 -13.28
CA VAL A 116 5.91 -12.33 -14.34
C VAL A 116 7.02 -11.48 -13.74
N ARG A 117 6.74 -10.82 -12.63
CA ARG A 117 7.71 -9.98 -11.95
C ARG A 117 8.93 -10.73 -11.43
N ASN A 118 8.73 -11.90 -10.85
CA ASN A 118 9.82 -12.72 -10.33
C ASN A 118 10.61 -13.41 -11.44
N LEU A 119 10.01 -13.69 -12.61
CA LEU A 119 10.71 -14.17 -13.80
C LEU A 119 11.60 -13.08 -14.40
N VAL A 120 11.07 -11.86 -14.59
CA VAL A 120 11.84 -10.71 -15.12
C VAL A 120 12.93 -10.26 -14.14
N ARG A 121 12.80 -10.53 -12.84
CA ARG A 121 13.87 -10.30 -11.86
C ARG A 121 15.18 -11.00 -12.25
N GLN A 122 15.12 -12.12 -12.96
CA GLN A 122 16.31 -12.83 -13.43
C GLN A 122 16.98 -12.12 -14.60
N VAL A 123 16.22 -11.34 -15.38
CA VAL A 123 16.75 -10.42 -16.40
C VAL A 123 17.38 -9.19 -15.73
N ASP A 124 16.79 -8.67 -14.66
CA ASP A 124 17.37 -7.56 -13.88
C ASP A 124 18.78 -7.89 -13.35
N PHE A 125 19.11 -9.18 -13.15
CA PHE A 125 20.41 -9.64 -12.65
C PHE A 125 21.56 -9.43 -13.66
N LEU A 126 21.28 -9.40 -14.96
CA LEU A 126 22.27 -9.28 -16.04
C LEU A 126 22.51 -7.79 -16.39
N PRO A 127 23.72 -7.36 -16.82
CA PRO A 127 25.01 -8.08 -16.90
C PRO A 127 25.92 -7.90 -15.66
N LEU A 128 25.64 -6.94 -14.78
CA LEU A 128 26.44 -6.63 -13.58
C LEU A 128 25.57 -6.66 -12.33
N PHE A 129 25.21 -7.85 -11.83
CA PHE A 129 24.63 -8.08 -10.50
C PHE A 129 23.54 -7.07 -10.06
N TYR A 130 22.41 -6.98 -10.78
CA TYR A 130 21.27 -6.07 -10.49
C TYR A 130 21.42 -4.59 -10.87
N THR A 131 22.51 -4.19 -11.53
CA THR A 131 22.67 -2.83 -12.08
C THR A 131 21.50 -2.40 -12.97
N THR A 132 21.03 -3.27 -13.86
CA THR A 132 19.89 -2.99 -14.73
C THR A 132 18.63 -2.69 -13.92
N GLY A 133 18.36 -3.50 -12.89
CA GLY A 133 17.24 -3.26 -11.97
C GLY A 133 17.39 -1.97 -11.16
N LEU A 134 18.61 -1.59 -10.76
CA LEU A 134 18.89 -0.33 -10.06
C LEU A 134 18.70 0.88 -10.98
N ILE A 135 19.23 0.82 -12.20
CA ILE A 135 19.05 1.87 -13.22
C ILE A 135 17.55 2.06 -13.47
N ALA A 136 16.81 0.97 -13.73
CA ALA A 136 15.37 1.02 -13.94
C ALA A 136 14.65 1.75 -12.78
N MET A 137 14.97 1.41 -11.53
CA MET A 137 14.39 2.11 -10.37
C MET A 137 14.73 3.59 -10.32
N LEU A 138 15.96 3.98 -10.62
CA LEU A 138 16.39 5.37 -10.59
C LEU A 138 15.81 6.17 -11.77
N SER A 139 15.42 5.50 -12.85
CA SER A 139 14.84 6.12 -14.05
C SER A 139 13.33 6.39 -13.97
N ASN A 140 12.64 5.99 -12.90
CA ASN A 140 11.20 6.27 -12.76
C ASN A 140 10.81 6.78 -11.37
N ALA A 141 9.82 7.65 -11.33
CA ALA A 141 9.37 8.32 -10.10
C ALA A 141 8.78 7.37 -9.04
N ARG A 142 8.41 6.14 -9.43
CA ARG A 142 7.82 5.12 -8.55
C ARG A 142 8.83 4.06 -8.10
N PHE A 143 10.11 4.21 -8.41
CA PHE A 143 11.18 3.26 -8.10
C PHE A 143 10.87 1.80 -8.50
N GLN A 144 10.22 1.61 -9.64
CA GLN A 144 9.87 0.31 -10.20
C GLN A 144 11.06 -0.34 -10.91
N ARG A 145 11.28 -1.64 -10.72
CA ARG A 145 12.21 -2.45 -11.53
C ARG A 145 11.56 -2.83 -12.85
N LEU A 146 12.32 -3.39 -13.80
CA LEU A 146 11.76 -3.91 -15.06
C LEU A 146 10.66 -4.94 -14.79
N GLY A 147 10.85 -5.83 -13.82
CA GLY A 147 9.82 -6.78 -13.44
C GLY A 147 8.56 -6.13 -12.88
N ASP A 148 8.69 -5.04 -12.10
CA ASP A 148 7.54 -4.33 -11.54
C ASP A 148 6.74 -3.65 -12.66
N LEU A 149 7.45 -3.07 -13.65
CA LEU A 149 6.86 -2.44 -14.85
C LEU A 149 6.12 -3.47 -15.71
N ALA A 150 6.78 -4.60 -16.01
CA ALA A 150 6.19 -5.67 -16.82
C ALA A 150 4.95 -6.30 -16.19
N ALA A 151 4.92 -6.40 -14.86
CA ALA A 151 3.80 -6.98 -14.12
C ALA A 151 2.72 -5.96 -13.70
N GLY A 152 2.89 -4.67 -13.97
CA GLY A 152 1.94 -3.65 -13.52
C GLY A 152 1.85 -3.53 -12.00
N THR A 153 2.96 -3.71 -11.28
CA THR A 153 3.01 -3.70 -9.81
C THR A 153 3.84 -2.56 -9.26
N VAL A 154 3.62 -2.23 -7.99
CA VAL A 154 4.40 -1.23 -7.25
C VAL A 154 4.74 -1.76 -5.85
N VAL A 155 5.91 -1.40 -5.35
CA VAL A 155 6.31 -1.70 -3.97
C VAL A 155 6.16 -0.43 -3.14
N ILE A 156 5.34 -0.50 -2.11
CA ILE A 156 5.04 0.62 -1.23
C ILE A 156 5.57 0.37 0.18
N ARG A 157 5.78 1.44 0.93
CA ARG A 157 6.07 1.37 2.36
C ARG A 157 4.76 1.30 3.16
N THR A 158 4.59 0.27 3.99
CA THR A 158 3.43 0.06 4.87
C THR A 158 3.61 0.69 6.25
N GLY A 159 4.23 1.87 6.30
CA GLY A 159 4.64 2.50 7.55
C GLY A 159 4.19 3.95 7.60
N ARG A 160 3.36 4.24 8.61
CA ARG A 160 2.56 5.46 8.81
C ARG A 160 1.28 5.41 7.98
N GLU A 161 0.33 4.60 8.46
CA GLU A 161 -1.04 5.11 8.51
C GLU A 161 -0.91 6.54 9.01
N ALA A 162 -1.46 7.49 8.28
CA ALA A 162 -1.76 8.79 8.85
C ALA A 162 -2.75 8.54 9.98
N ASN A 163 -2.23 8.11 11.13
CA ASN A 163 -2.90 7.98 12.41
C ASN A 163 -3.10 9.38 13.01
N GLY A 164 -3.39 10.35 12.13
CA GLY A 164 -4.26 11.43 12.48
C GLY A 164 -5.66 10.86 12.33
N ARG A 165 -6.37 10.73 13.45
CA ARG A 165 -7.81 11.05 13.45
C ARG A 165 -8.00 12.20 12.48
N GLY A 166 -8.80 12.01 11.44
CA GLY A 166 -8.87 12.97 10.35
C GLY A 166 -9.18 14.32 10.97
N SER A 167 -8.27 15.30 10.90
CA SER A 167 -8.59 16.62 11.39
C SER A 167 -9.71 17.13 10.50
N LEU A 168 -10.92 17.22 11.04
CA LEU A 168 -12.04 17.83 10.34
C LEU A 168 -11.59 19.20 9.80
N PRO A 169 -11.94 19.57 8.56
CA PRO A 169 -11.62 20.88 8.02
C PRO A 169 -12.13 21.97 8.97
N GLU A 170 -11.38 23.06 9.11
CA GLU A 170 -11.84 24.21 9.87
C GLU A 170 -13.12 24.80 9.25
N GLY A 171 -13.98 25.38 10.10
CA GLY A 171 -15.23 25.99 9.68
C GLY A 171 -16.34 25.89 10.72
N PRO A 172 -17.57 26.29 10.39
CA PRO A 172 -18.64 26.48 11.36
C PRO A 172 -19.12 25.16 11.97
N ALA A 173 -19.22 25.11 13.29
CA ALA A 173 -19.90 24.03 14.00
C ALA A 173 -21.42 24.30 13.99
N GLU A 174 -22.21 23.29 13.65
CA GLU A 174 -23.67 23.38 13.66
C GLU A 174 -24.22 22.27 14.57
N PRO A 175 -25.11 22.57 15.53
CA PRO A 175 -25.68 21.55 16.39
C PRO A 175 -26.53 20.57 15.57
N VAL A 176 -26.51 19.29 15.96
CA VAL A 176 -27.38 18.29 15.35
C VAL A 176 -28.83 18.61 15.78
N PRO A 177 -29.79 18.71 14.85
CA PRO A 177 -31.17 19.10 15.16
C PRO A 177 -31.97 18.01 15.90
N ILE A 178 -31.40 16.81 16.03
CA ILE A 178 -32.03 15.64 16.65
C ILE A 178 -31.13 15.10 17.77
N ALA A 179 -31.77 14.50 18.79
CA ALA A 179 -31.05 13.79 19.84
C ALA A 179 -30.47 12.49 19.26
N LEU A 180 -29.15 12.34 19.37
CA LEU A 180 -28.42 11.16 18.93
C LEU A 180 -27.91 10.37 20.14
N ASN A 181 -27.96 9.05 20.06
CA ASN A 181 -27.31 8.17 21.02
C ASN A 181 -25.77 8.15 20.80
N ALA A 182 -25.03 7.56 21.75
CA ALA A 182 -23.57 7.57 21.71
C ALA A 182 -22.98 6.87 20.47
N ASP A 183 -23.64 5.82 19.97
CA ASP A 183 -23.15 5.07 18.81
C ASP A 183 -23.44 5.81 17.49
N GLU A 184 -24.57 6.51 17.40
CA GLU A 184 -24.90 7.41 16.28
C GLU A 184 -23.94 8.60 16.23
N GLN A 185 -23.64 9.22 17.37
CA GLN A 185 -22.66 10.31 17.45
C GLN A 185 -21.28 9.84 16.97
N ARG A 186 -20.82 8.66 17.40
CA ARG A 186 -19.57 8.05 16.92
C ARG A 186 -19.61 7.82 15.41
N THR A 187 -20.73 7.32 14.88
CA THR A 187 -20.88 7.05 13.46
C THR A 187 -20.77 8.33 12.62
N ILE A 188 -21.39 9.43 13.06
CA ILE A 188 -21.27 10.73 12.37
C ILE A 188 -19.84 11.27 12.45
N LEU A 189 -19.20 11.15 13.62
CA LEU A 189 -17.80 11.55 13.80
C LEU A 189 -16.87 10.76 12.86
N ASP A 190 -17.00 9.44 12.83
CA ASP A 190 -16.19 8.56 11.98
C ASP A 190 -16.44 8.83 10.48
N LEU A 191 -17.71 9.00 10.07
CA LEU A 191 -18.06 9.34 8.70
C LEU A 191 -17.48 10.70 8.29
N ALA A 192 -17.61 11.71 9.15
CA ALA A 192 -17.09 13.05 8.88
C ALA A 192 -15.56 13.05 8.77
N GLU A 193 -14.85 12.40 9.69
CA GLU A 193 -13.39 12.26 9.63
C GLU A 193 -12.95 11.46 8.38
N ARG A 194 -13.72 10.45 7.98
CA ARG A 194 -13.42 9.64 6.80
C ARG A 194 -13.74 10.37 5.49
N SER A 195 -14.77 11.21 5.46
CA SER A 195 -15.19 11.98 4.26
C SER A 195 -14.05 12.82 3.68
N VAL A 196 -13.14 13.31 4.53
CA VAL A 196 -11.96 14.09 4.14
C VAL A 196 -10.96 13.29 3.31
N ARG A 197 -10.93 11.96 3.47
CA ARG A 197 -10.00 11.05 2.78
C ARG A 197 -10.63 10.36 1.56
N LEU A 198 -11.92 10.54 1.33
CA LEU A 198 -12.61 9.96 0.19
C LEU A 198 -12.58 10.93 -0.99
N ASN A 199 -12.70 10.40 -2.21
CA ASN A 199 -12.97 11.23 -3.39
C ASN A 199 -14.26 12.04 -3.15
N PRO A 200 -14.31 13.33 -3.54
CA PRO A 200 -15.50 14.18 -3.45
C PRO A 200 -16.81 13.52 -3.86
N GLU A 201 -16.82 12.74 -4.95
CA GLU A 201 -18.02 12.05 -5.43
C GLU A 201 -18.46 10.96 -4.45
N ARG A 202 -17.52 10.18 -3.93
CA ARG A 202 -17.82 9.11 -2.97
C ARG A 202 -18.20 9.64 -1.59
N ALA A 203 -17.57 10.73 -1.16
CA ALA A 203 -17.95 11.45 0.04
C ALA A 203 -19.39 11.95 -0.07
N ALA A 204 -19.75 12.56 -1.21
CA ALA A 204 -21.12 12.97 -1.51
C ALA A 204 -22.09 11.79 -1.49
N ASP A 205 -21.80 10.69 -2.19
CA ASP A 205 -22.67 9.49 -2.21
C ASP A 205 -22.98 8.95 -0.80
N LEU A 206 -21.96 8.86 0.06
CA LEU A 206 -22.15 8.37 1.43
C LEU A 206 -22.92 9.38 2.28
N CYS A 207 -22.61 10.67 2.17
CA CYS A 207 -23.32 11.71 2.91
C CYS A 207 -24.77 11.89 2.41
N ASN A 208 -25.07 11.58 1.15
CA ASN A 208 -26.42 11.56 0.61
C ASN A 208 -27.31 10.50 1.28
N GLN A 209 -26.74 9.47 1.91
CA GLN A 209 -27.54 8.55 2.75
C GLN A 209 -28.13 9.27 3.98
N LEU A 210 -27.52 10.39 4.38
CA LEU A 210 -28.01 11.28 5.43
C LEU A 210 -28.78 12.50 4.86
N SER A 211 -29.11 12.52 3.56
CA SER A 211 -29.93 13.59 2.98
C SER A 211 -31.30 13.77 3.65
N PRO A 212 -31.99 12.71 4.15
CA PRO A 212 -33.24 12.91 4.89
C PRO A 212 -33.06 13.70 6.20
N LEU A 213 -31.86 13.71 6.76
CA LEU A 213 -31.53 14.39 8.01
C LEU A 213 -30.91 15.77 7.77
N THR A 214 -30.04 15.88 6.77
CA THR A 214 -29.33 17.12 6.45
C THR A 214 -30.15 18.05 5.56
N GLY A 215 -31.12 17.52 4.81
CA GLY A 215 -31.90 18.25 3.81
C GLY A 215 -31.08 18.71 2.60
N LEU A 216 -29.86 18.19 2.45
CA LEU A 216 -28.88 18.63 1.45
C LEU A 216 -28.22 17.42 0.79
N ASP A 217 -27.84 17.58 -0.47
CA ASP A 217 -27.11 16.58 -1.25
C ASP A 217 -25.74 17.11 -1.70
N GLY A 218 -24.88 16.20 -2.15
CA GLY A 218 -23.60 16.52 -2.75
C GLY A 218 -22.61 17.13 -1.75
N SER A 219 -21.83 18.11 -2.22
CA SER A 219 -20.83 18.79 -1.40
C SER A 219 -21.43 19.56 -0.22
N ALA A 220 -22.67 20.05 -0.36
CA ALA A 220 -23.38 20.75 0.71
C ALA A 220 -23.77 19.79 1.84
N GLY A 221 -24.21 18.57 1.52
CA GLY A 221 -24.47 17.51 2.49
C GLY A 221 -23.21 17.10 3.26
N VAL A 222 -22.09 16.94 2.55
CA VAL A 222 -20.78 16.64 3.17
C VAL A 222 -20.37 17.73 4.16
N ALA A 223 -20.48 19.01 3.77
CA ALA A 223 -20.14 20.14 4.62
C ALA A 223 -21.01 20.20 5.89
N ARG A 224 -22.30 19.83 5.80
CA ARG A 224 -23.21 19.76 6.95
C ARG A 224 -22.81 18.65 7.93
N VAL A 225 -22.51 17.45 7.42
CA VAL A 225 -22.05 16.33 8.24
C VAL A 225 -20.75 16.68 8.99
N GLN A 226 -19.83 17.38 8.32
CA GLN A 226 -18.62 17.89 8.97
C GLN A 226 -18.90 18.96 10.04
N ALA A 227 -19.89 19.85 9.81
CA ALA A 227 -20.32 20.84 10.79
C ALA A 227 -20.92 20.20 12.05
N TRP A 228 -21.73 19.15 11.88
CA TRP A 228 -22.28 18.34 12.97
C TRP A 228 -21.17 17.65 13.78
N ALA A 229 -20.20 17.03 13.09
CA ALA A 229 -19.07 16.39 13.76
C ALA A 229 -18.21 17.38 14.56
N ARG A 230 -18.03 18.63 14.08
CA ARG A 230 -17.38 19.70 14.83
C ARG A 230 -18.15 20.07 16.11
N ALA A 231 -19.48 20.19 16.02
CA ALA A 231 -20.31 20.49 17.19
C ALA A 231 -20.27 19.35 18.22
N LEU A 232 -20.32 18.09 17.77
CA LEU A 232 -20.19 16.92 18.63
C LEU A 232 -18.83 16.83 19.32
N ARG A 233 -17.74 17.26 18.66
CA ARG A 233 -16.40 17.34 19.28
C ARG A 233 -16.27 18.49 20.30
N GLY A 234 -16.90 19.62 20.05
CA GLY A 234 -16.86 20.80 20.92
C GLY A 234 -17.82 20.75 22.11
N GLY A 235 -18.81 19.85 22.08
CA GLY A 235 -19.87 19.72 23.08
C GLY A 235 -19.62 18.72 24.19
N GLN A 236 -18.36 18.45 24.59
CA GLN A 236 -18.14 17.76 25.87
C GLN A 236 -18.55 18.69 27.02
N PRO A 237 -19.46 18.27 27.92
CA PRO A 237 -19.69 18.98 29.18
C PRO A 237 -18.44 18.97 30.08
#